data_AF-A0A2V7ZAH5-F1
#
_entry.id   AF-A0A2V7ZAH5-F1
#
_cell.length_a   1.000
_cell.length_b   1.000
_cell.length_c   1.000
_cell.angle_alpha   90.00
_cell.angle_beta   90.00
_cell.angle_gamma   90.00
#
_symmetry.space_group_name_H-M   'P 1'
#
loop_
_entity.id
_entity.type
_entity.pdbx_description
1 polymer ?
#
loop_
_entity_poly.entity_id
_entity_poly.type
_entity_poly.pdbx_seq_one_letter_code
_entity_poly.pdbx_strand_id
1 'polypeptide(L)'
;VDHDGRGVLAAIHARRDLPTPSYVIHSSPDRVHVFWRATGFTKSAVEQLQKYLARELGADPAATPCSQTTRLVGFLSHKYAPPVLVRAKYARPTPVYTPSDFPVPPVPPRAARTVRMPVPRRSLDVVERARRYLAALPPAIAGQHGDIATFRACCRLVRGFLLGDDDALAVIREWNARCEPPWTERELADKIQRARRYGREPLGGLLEARDA
;
A
#
# COMPACT_ATOMS: atom_id res chain seq x y z
N VAL A 1 10.84 12.44 6.62
CA VAL A 1 11.65 13.21 7.59
C VAL A 1 10.74 13.48 8.78
N ASP A 2 10.78 12.59 9.77
CA ASP A 2 10.01 12.64 11.02
C ASP A 2 10.96 13.09 12.15
N HIS A 3 11.22 14.38 12.29
CA HIS A 3 12.23 14.88 13.24
C HIS A 3 11.75 16.06 14.09
N ASP A 4 10.50 16.49 13.93
CA ASP A 4 9.94 17.64 14.65
C ASP A 4 8.65 17.27 15.39
N GLY A 5 8.77 16.41 16.40
CA GLY A 5 7.63 16.00 17.21
C GLY A 5 6.98 17.16 17.97
N ARG A 6 7.73 18.23 18.29
CA ARG A 6 7.17 19.43 18.92
C ARG A 6 6.30 20.21 17.93
N GLY A 7 6.78 20.42 16.71
CA GLY A 7 6.03 21.06 15.63
C GLY A 7 4.75 20.31 15.29
N VAL A 8 4.81 18.97 15.21
CA VAL A 8 3.61 18.13 15.00
C VAL A 8 2.57 18.33 16.10
N LEU A 9 2.99 18.33 17.38
CA LEU A 9 2.07 18.56 18.50
C LEU A 9 1.47 19.97 18.49
N ALA A 10 2.28 20.99 18.16
CA ALA A 10 1.81 22.36 18.03
C ALA A 10 0.80 22.51 16.88
N ALA A 11 1.07 21.89 15.72
CA ALA A 11 0.17 21.88 14.57
C ALA A 11 -1.16 21.18 14.89
N ILE A 12 -1.13 20.07 15.63
CA ILE A 12 -2.35 19.40 16.11
C ILE A 12 -3.12 20.31 17.06
N HIS A 13 -2.44 20.99 18.00
CA HIS A 13 -3.10 21.87 18.96
C HIS A 13 -3.73 23.11 18.32
N ALA A 14 -3.15 23.62 17.22
CA ALA A 14 -3.69 24.76 16.48
C ALA A 14 -4.92 24.42 15.63
N ARG A 15 -5.16 23.13 15.34
CA ARG A 15 -6.27 22.66 14.51
C ARG A 15 -7.55 22.52 15.33
N ARG A 16 -8.61 23.22 14.91
CA ARG A 16 -9.94 23.17 15.54
C ARG A 16 -10.79 21.99 15.09
N ASP A 17 -10.43 21.39 13.96
CA ASP A 17 -11.10 20.24 13.36
C ASP A 17 -10.55 18.90 13.88
N LEU A 18 -9.55 18.93 14.76
CA LEU A 18 -9.00 17.73 15.39
C LEU A 18 -9.34 17.69 16.89
N PRO A 19 -9.72 16.52 17.41
CA PRO A 19 -9.93 16.37 18.83
C PRO A 19 -8.58 16.34 19.56
N THR A 20 -8.60 16.62 20.86
CA THR A 20 -7.39 16.51 21.69
C THR A 20 -6.89 15.05 21.70
N PRO A 21 -5.59 14.79 21.46
CA PRO A 21 -5.03 13.45 21.54
C PRO A 21 -5.31 12.76 22.88
N SER A 22 -5.45 11.43 22.84
CA SER A 22 -5.59 10.62 24.05
C SER A 22 -4.22 10.33 24.68
N TYR A 23 -3.25 9.96 23.85
CA TYR A 23 -1.90 9.60 24.27
C TYR A 23 -0.86 10.17 23.31
N VAL A 24 0.29 10.59 23.85
CA VAL A 24 1.46 10.96 23.08
C VAL A 24 2.63 10.11 23.57
N ILE A 25 3.20 9.28 22.70
CA ILE A 25 4.39 8.48 23.01
C ILE A 25 5.61 9.22 22.47
N HIS A 26 6.55 9.56 23.34
CA HIS A 26 7.87 10.05 22.99
C HIS A 26 8.79 8.86 22.74
N SER A 27 9.07 8.58 21.46
CA SER A 27 9.91 7.44 21.03
C SER A 27 11.40 7.79 20.95
N SER A 28 11.72 9.09 20.85
CA SER A 28 13.02 9.71 21.08
C SER A 28 12.82 11.21 21.42
N PRO A 29 13.86 12.01 21.75
CA PRO A 29 13.70 13.39 22.19
C PRO A 29 12.82 14.26 21.28
N ASP A 30 12.95 14.07 19.96
CA ASP A 30 12.24 14.88 18.95
C ASP A 30 11.23 14.06 18.13
N ARG A 31 10.89 12.84 18.56
CA ARG A 31 9.95 11.98 17.84
C ARG A 31 8.79 11.57 18.72
N VAL A 32 7.60 11.77 18.17
CA VAL A 32 6.35 11.48 18.87
C VAL A 32 5.44 10.61 18.03
N HIS A 33 4.73 9.71 18.69
CA HIS A 33 3.58 9.03 18.11
C HIS A 33 2.34 9.57 18.82
N VAL A 34 1.38 10.06 18.06
CA VAL A 34 0.14 10.64 18.59
C VAL A 34 -1.00 9.66 18.39
N PHE A 35 -1.75 9.41 19.45
CA PHE A 35 -2.86 8.46 19.45
C PHE A 35 -4.14 9.12 19.92
N TRP A 36 -5.22 8.78 19.24
CA TRP A 36 -6.58 9.01 19.66
C TRP A 36 -7.23 7.67 19.95
N ARG A 37 -7.89 7.57 21.10
CA ARG A 37 -8.78 6.45 21.40
C ARG A 37 -10.06 6.66 20.59
N ALA A 38 -10.32 5.78 19.63
CA ALA A 38 -11.44 5.94 18.70
C ALA A 38 -12.10 4.60 18.34
N THR A 39 -13.35 4.67 17.91
CA THR A 39 -14.16 3.52 17.44
C THR A 39 -15.00 3.88 16.22
N GLY A 40 -15.63 2.90 15.58
CA GLY A 40 -16.58 3.12 14.48
C GLY A 40 -15.94 3.43 13.12
N PHE A 41 -14.61 3.34 12.99
CA PHE A 41 -13.94 3.48 11.71
C PHE A 41 -13.94 2.17 10.92
N THR A 42 -14.17 2.27 9.61
CA THR A 42 -13.76 1.20 8.69
C THR A 42 -12.25 1.26 8.47
N LYS A 43 -11.63 0.13 8.10
CA LYS A 43 -10.19 0.09 7.75
C LYS A 43 -9.83 1.12 6.69
N SER A 44 -10.65 1.24 5.63
CA SER A 44 -10.37 2.19 4.55
C SER A 44 -10.46 3.64 5.03
N ALA A 45 -11.47 3.97 5.85
CA ALA A 45 -11.64 5.32 6.38
C ALA A 45 -10.48 5.74 7.27
N VAL A 46 -10.04 4.87 8.20
CA VAL A 46 -8.93 5.21 9.10
C VAL A 46 -7.59 5.34 8.36
N GLU A 47 -7.32 4.50 7.35
CA GLU A 47 -6.09 4.62 6.56
C GLU A 47 -6.10 5.87 5.66
N GLN A 48 -7.26 6.27 5.13
CA GLN A 48 -7.41 7.52 4.39
C GLN A 48 -7.17 8.73 5.30
N LEU A 49 -7.77 8.73 6.50
CA LEU A 49 -7.55 9.78 7.49
C LEU A 49 -6.08 9.86 7.91
N GLN A 50 -5.43 8.73 8.20
CA GLN A 50 -4.01 8.71 8.56
C GLN A 50 -3.12 9.27 7.44
N LYS A 51 -3.39 8.92 6.17
CA LYS A 51 -2.65 9.46 5.02
C LYS A 51 -2.85 10.96 4.85
N TYR A 52 -4.07 11.43 5.08
CA TYR A 52 -4.37 12.86 5.04
C TYR A 52 -3.62 13.61 6.15
N LEU A 53 -3.74 13.15 7.40
CA LEU A 53 -3.05 13.77 8.54
C LEU A 53 -1.53 13.72 8.39
N ALA A 54 -0.96 12.63 7.85
CA ALA A 54 0.48 12.55 7.62
C ALA A 54 0.97 13.63 6.64
N ARG A 55 0.18 13.94 5.60
CA ARG A 55 0.51 15.03 4.67
C ARG A 55 0.36 16.40 5.31
N GLU A 56 -0.79 16.64 5.95
CA GLU A 56 -1.11 17.95 6.53
C GLU A 56 -0.19 18.33 7.70
N LEU A 57 0.26 17.35 8.47
CA LEU A 57 1.11 17.56 9.65
C LEU A 57 2.59 17.31 9.38
N GLY A 58 2.98 16.96 8.14
CA GLY A 58 4.36 16.62 7.80
C GLY A 58 4.90 15.36 8.51
N ALA A 59 4.04 14.43 8.90
CA ALA A 59 4.43 13.18 9.56
C ALA A 59 4.90 12.12 8.55
N ASP A 60 5.39 10.98 9.05
CA ASP A 60 5.89 9.89 8.20
C ASP A 60 4.77 9.26 7.35
N PRO A 61 4.83 9.37 6.00
CA PRO A 61 3.80 8.79 5.11
C PRO A 61 3.76 7.25 5.16
N ALA A 62 4.82 6.59 5.62
CA ALA A 62 4.88 5.14 5.77
C ALA A 62 4.08 4.64 7.00
N ALA A 63 3.87 5.49 8.01
CA ALA A 63 3.22 5.13 9.27
C ALA A 63 1.68 5.31 9.24
N THR A 64 1.05 4.96 8.12
CA THR A 64 -0.39 5.16 7.86
C THR A 64 -1.25 3.89 7.75
N PRO A 65 -0.71 2.66 7.60
CA PRO A 65 -1.52 1.43 7.65
C PRO A 65 -2.13 1.16 9.03
N CYS A 66 -3.31 0.52 9.08
CA CYS A 66 -3.92 0.12 10.36
C CYS A 66 -3.10 -0.93 11.14
N SER A 67 -2.19 -1.63 10.46
CA SER A 67 -1.29 -2.62 11.05
C SER A 67 0.04 -2.03 11.54
N GLN A 68 0.17 -0.71 11.54
CA GLN A 68 1.41 -0.03 11.92
C GLN A 68 1.79 -0.36 13.37
N THR A 69 3.00 -0.86 13.58
CA THR A 69 3.54 -1.13 14.91
C THR A 69 4.18 0.12 15.50
N THR A 70 4.14 0.22 16.83
CA THR A 70 4.66 1.38 17.56
C THR A 70 5.55 0.95 18.72
N ARG A 71 6.32 1.90 19.27
CA ARG A 71 7.23 1.60 20.38
C ARG A 71 6.44 1.44 21.67
N LEU A 72 6.85 0.46 22.48
CA LEU A 72 6.22 0.16 23.75
C LEU A 72 6.78 1.08 24.84
N VAL A 73 5.88 1.73 25.57
CA VAL A 73 6.21 2.61 26.69
C VAL A 73 6.90 1.82 27.80
N GLY A 74 7.91 2.40 28.43
CA GLY A 74 8.68 1.76 29.50
C GLY A 74 9.89 0.94 29.04
N PHE A 75 10.06 0.75 27.73
CA PHE A 75 11.21 0.04 27.16
C PHE A 75 12.25 1.00 26.58
N LEU A 76 13.51 0.56 26.52
CA LEU A 76 14.59 1.28 25.85
C LEU A 76 14.54 1.05 24.34
N SER A 77 14.58 2.14 23.58
CA SER A 77 14.78 2.14 22.13
C SER A 77 16.27 2.06 21.82
N HIS A 78 16.72 0.91 21.32
CA HIS A 78 18.11 0.67 20.90
C HIS A 78 18.42 1.16 19.48
N LYS A 79 17.51 1.91 18.84
CA LYS A 79 17.75 2.53 17.53
C LYS A 79 18.84 3.62 17.59
N TYR A 80 19.14 4.14 18.79
CA TYR A 80 20.10 5.21 19.04
C TYR A 80 21.08 4.79 20.14
N ALA A 81 22.24 5.44 20.16
CA ALA A 81 23.25 5.31 21.22
C ALA A 81 23.49 6.70 21.85
N PRO A 82 23.32 6.86 23.18
CA PRO A 82 22.83 5.87 24.13
C PRO A 82 21.35 5.49 23.90
N PRO A 83 20.88 4.31 24.35
CA PRO A 83 19.48 3.91 24.23
C PRO A 83 18.54 4.91 24.89
N VAL A 84 17.38 5.14 24.28
CA VAL A 84 16.42 6.14 24.75
C VAL A 84 15.17 5.47 25.34
N LEU A 85 14.80 5.84 26.56
CA LEU A 85 13.57 5.37 27.19
C LEU A 85 12.33 5.92 26.48
N VAL A 86 11.44 5.03 26.05
CA VAL A 86 10.15 5.38 25.46
C VAL A 86 9.18 5.79 26.57
N ARG A 87 8.68 7.02 26.51
CA ARG A 87 7.79 7.61 27.52
C ARG A 87 6.43 7.92 26.93
N ALA A 88 5.38 7.91 27.75
CA ALA A 88 4.07 8.41 27.36
C ALA A 88 3.68 9.65 28.15
N LYS A 89 2.99 10.57 27.49
CA LYS A 89 2.23 11.65 28.10
C LYS A 89 0.75 11.38 27.85
N TYR A 90 -0.01 11.33 28.93
CA TYR A 90 -1.46 11.18 28.89
C TYR A 90 -2.10 12.56 28.72
N ALA A 91 -2.90 12.75 27.68
CA ALA A 91 -3.54 14.03 27.39
C ALA A 91 -5.02 14.02 27.77
N ARG A 92 -5.88 13.25 27.07
CA ARG A 92 -7.27 12.98 27.50
C ARG A 92 -7.64 11.50 27.25
N PRO A 93 -7.47 10.60 28.23
CA PRO A 93 -7.66 9.16 28.00
C PRO A 93 -9.13 8.70 28.03
N THR A 94 -10.04 9.52 28.54
CA THR A 94 -11.44 9.16 28.79
C THR A 94 -12.33 9.15 27.54
N PRO A 95 -12.36 10.20 26.69
CA PRO A 95 -13.24 10.19 25.52
C PRO A 95 -12.82 9.12 24.51
N VAL A 96 -13.83 8.48 23.91
CA VAL A 96 -13.68 7.61 22.73
C VAL A 96 -14.26 8.35 21.54
N TYR A 97 -13.41 8.76 20.62
CA TYR A 97 -13.81 9.50 19.44
C TYR A 97 -14.41 8.59 18.37
N THR A 98 -15.18 9.19 17.48
CA THR A 98 -15.85 8.57 16.33
C THR A 98 -15.38 9.24 15.04
N PRO A 99 -15.69 8.70 13.84
CA PRO A 99 -15.34 9.36 12.59
C PRO A 99 -15.83 10.81 12.46
N SER A 100 -16.94 11.16 13.12
CA SER A 100 -17.51 12.51 13.09
C SER A 100 -16.68 13.57 13.83
N ASP A 101 -15.78 13.13 14.71
CA ASP A 101 -14.88 14.02 15.47
C ASP A 101 -13.64 14.44 14.67
N PHE A 102 -13.44 13.90 13.47
CA PHE A 102 -12.26 14.12 12.63
C PHE A 102 -12.63 14.76 11.29
N PRO A 103 -11.69 15.44 10.62
CA PRO A 103 -11.94 15.97 9.29
C PRO A 103 -12.17 14.81 8.32
N VAL A 104 -13.14 15.00 7.42
CA VAL A 104 -13.33 14.08 6.29
C VAL A 104 -12.24 14.41 5.27
N PRO A 105 -11.31 13.47 4.99
CA PRO A 105 -10.30 13.71 3.96
C PRO A 105 -11.00 14.02 2.64
N PRO A 106 -10.53 15.01 1.87
CA PRO A 106 -11.07 15.24 0.54
C PRO A 106 -10.90 13.95 -0.25
N VAL A 107 -12.01 13.43 -0.79
CA VAL A 107 -11.94 12.31 -1.73
C VAL A 107 -11.05 12.81 -2.86
N PRO A 108 -9.86 12.21 -3.09
CA PRO A 108 -9.06 12.64 -4.22
C PRO A 108 -9.97 12.54 -5.44
N PRO A 109 -10.03 13.57 -6.31
CA PRO A 109 -10.86 13.50 -7.50
C PRO A 109 -10.51 12.17 -8.14
N ARG A 110 -11.49 11.26 -8.18
CA ARG A 110 -11.34 9.99 -8.87
C ARG A 110 -11.03 10.44 -10.27
N ALA A 111 -9.74 10.44 -10.64
CA ALA A 111 -9.30 10.86 -11.95
C ALA A 111 -10.26 10.14 -12.87
N ALA A 112 -11.09 10.91 -13.58
CA ALA A 112 -12.00 10.36 -14.54
C ALA A 112 -11.06 9.64 -15.49
N ARG A 113 -10.92 8.33 -15.29
CA ARG A 113 -10.21 7.47 -16.21
C ARG A 113 -11.10 7.57 -17.42
N THR A 114 -10.77 8.50 -18.31
CA THR A 114 -11.22 8.46 -19.68
C THR A 114 -10.76 7.09 -20.16
N VAL A 115 -11.67 6.14 -20.10
CA VAL A 115 -11.57 4.92 -20.89
C VAL A 115 -11.67 5.45 -22.31
N ARG A 116 -10.52 5.82 -22.88
CA ARG A 116 -10.41 5.97 -24.32
C ARG A 116 -10.72 4.58 -24.85
N MET A 117 -11.94 4.40 -25.35
CA MET A 117 -12.29 3.21 -26.10
C MET A 117 -11.31 3.14 -27.27
N PRO A 118 -10.45 2.11 -27.36
CA PRO A 118 -9.52 2.03 -28.47
C PRO A 118 -10.32 1.79 -29.74
N VAL A 119 -10.15 2.68 -30.71
CA VAL A 119 -10.43 2.40 -32.12
C VAL A 119 -9.64 1.13 -32.49
N PRO A 120 -10.23 0.13 -33.15
CA PRO A 120 -9.57 -1.13 -33.40
C PRO A 120 -8.41 -0.92 -34.38
N ARG A 121 -7.17 -0.96 -33.87
CA ARG A 121 -5.96 -1.11 -34.68
C ARG A 121 -5.60 -2.59 -34.71
N ARG A 122 -5.32 -3.09 -35.92
CA ARG A 122 -5.21 -4.51 -36.28
C ARG A 122 -4.41 -5.33 -35.27
N SER A 123 -5.11 -6.33 -34.72
CA SER A 123 -4.70 -7.38 -33.81
C SER A 123 -3.62 -8.29 -34.40
N LEU A 124 -2.36 -8.00 -34.08
CA LEU A 124 -1.47 -9.08 -33.69
C LEU A 124 -1.65 -9.23 -32.17
N ASP A 125 -2.12 -10.43 -31.80
CA ASP A 125 -2.83 -10.73 -30.56
C ASP A 125 -2.06 -10.28 -29.31
N VAL A 126 -2.72 -9.49 -28.45
CA VAL A 126 -2.18 -9.02 -27.18
C VAL A 126 -1.76 -10.20 -26.30
N VAL A 127 -2.47 -11.34 -26.42
CA VAL A 127 -2.14 -12.59 -25.73
C VAL A 127 -0.76 -13.11 -26.17
N GLU A 128 -0.46 -13.07 -27.46
CA GLU A 128 0.83 -13.55 -28.01
C GLU A 128 2.00 -12.65 -27.57
N ARG A 129 1.79 -11.33 -27.50
CA ARG A 129 2.80 -10.41 -26.95
C ARG A 129 3.05 -10.67 -25.47
N ALA A 130 1.98 -10.92 -24.70
CA ALA A 130 2.10 -11.29 -23.30
C ALA A 130 2.86 -12.62 -23.12
N ARG A 131 2.59 -13.62 -23.96
CA ARG A 131 3.33 -14.89 -23.98
C ARG A 131 4.82 -14.70 -24.20
N ARG A 132 5.21 -13.91 -25.21
CA ARG A 132 6.63 -13.59 -25.48
C ARG A 132 7.29 -12.84 -24.33
N TYR A 133 6.59 -11.89 -23.74
CA TYR A 133 7.07 -11.16 -22.57
C TYR A 133 7.37 -12.12 -21.41
N LEU A 134 6.47 -13.05 -21.10
CA LEU A 134 6.70 -14.03 -20.03
C LEU A 134 7.81 -15.01 -20.39
N ALA A 135 7.92 -15.46 -21.65
CA ALA A 135 9.00 -16.33 -22.08
C ALA A 135 10.39 -15.72 -21.79
N ALA A 136 10.53 -14.40 -21.93
CA ALA A 136 11.76 -13.67 -21.61
C ALA A 136 12.04 -13.51 -20.10
N LEU A 137 11.04 -13.70 -19.22
CA LEU A 137 11.24 -13.62 -17.78
C LEU A 137 11.99 -14.86 -17.25
N PRO A 138 12.88 -14.68 -16.25
CA PRO A 138 13.45 -15.82 -15.52
C PRO A 138 12.33 -16.59 -14.79
N PRO A 139 12.50 -17.90 -14.56
CA PRO A 139 11.56 -18.68 -13.76
C PRO A 139 11.51 -18.21 -12.30
N ALA A 140 10.37 -18.39 -11.64
CA ALA A 140 10.25 -18.17 -10.20
C ALA A 140 10.71 -19.41 -9.43
N ILE A 141 11.64 -19.20 -8.48
CA ILE A 141 12.20 -20.27 -7.64
C ILE A 141 11.82 -20.01 -6.18
N ALA A 142 11.31 -21.04 -5.50
CA ALA A 142 11.00 -21.00 -4.07
C ALA A 142 12.27 -20.72 -3.24
N GLY A 143 12.13 -19.90 -2.21
CA GLY A 143 13.28 -19.39 -1.44
C GLY A 143 14.04 -18.23 -2.11
N GLN A 144 13.80 -17.94 -3.39
CA GLN A 144 14.42 -16.81 -4.12
C GLN A 144 13.38 -15.75 -4.53
N HIS A 145 12.47 -15.41 -3.62
CA HIS A 145 11.38 -14.46 -3.88
C HIS A 145 10.44 -14.86 -5.04
N GLY A 146 10.35 -16.16 -5.36
CA GLY A 146 9.49 -16.66 -6.43
C GLY A 146 8.04 -16.20 -6.32
N ASP A 147 7.48 -16.10 -5.10
CA ASP A 147 6.12 -15.61 -4.86
C ASP A 147 5.89 -14.19 -5.41
N ILE A 148 6.87 -13.31 -5.16
CA ILE A 148 6.87 -11.92 -5.59
C ILE A 148 7.07 -11.83 -7.10
N ALA A 149 7.97 -12.65 -7.66
CA ALA A 149 8.19 -12.72 -9.10
C ALA A 149 6.92 -13.13 -9.86
N THR A 150 6.26 -14.21 -9.40
CA THR A 150 4.98 -14.67 -9.97
C THR A 150 3.89 -13.60 -9.82
N PHE A 151 3.79 -12.95 -8.67
CA PHE A 151 2.81 -11.87 -8.48
C PHE A 151 3.04 -10.69 -9.43
N ARG A 152 4.31 -10.32 -9.68
CA ARG A 152 4.66 -9.29 -10.67
C ARG A 152 4.30 -9.72 -12.09
N ALA A 153 4.57 -10.97 -12.46
CA ALA A 153 4.14 -11.52 -13.75
C ALA A 153 2.61 -11.43 -13.92
N CYS A 154 1.84 -11.85 -12.91
CA CYS A 154 0.36 -11.69 -12.90
C CYS A 154 -0.06 -10.22 -13.07
N CYS A 155 0.61 -9.27 -12.40
CA CYS A 155 0.31 -7.84 -12.56
C CYS A 155 0.54 -7.36 -14.01
N ARG A 156 1.64 -7.80 -14.64
CA ARG A 156 1.95 -7.45 -16.04
C ARG A 156 0.90 -8.01 -16.99
N LEU A 157 0.42 -9.23 -16.77
CA LEU A 157 -0.66 -9.85 -17.57
C LEU A 157 -1.99 -9.10 -17.45
N VAL A 158 -2.57 -9.06 -16.24
CA VAL A 158 -3.96 -8.60 -16.06
C VAL A 158 -4.12 -7.09 -16.05
N ARG A 159 -3.03 -6.35 -15.80
CA ARG A 159 -3.04 -4.89 -15.77
C ARG A 159 -2.23 -4.29 -16.91
N GLY A 160 -0.99 -4.75 -17.12
CA GLY A 160 -0.13 -4.23 -18.18
C GLY A 160 -0.68 -4.53 -19.58
N PHE A 161 -0.97 -5.80 -19.87
CA PHE A 161 -1.55 -6.27 -21.14
C PHE A 161 -3.09 -6.29 -21.14
N LEU A 162 -3.75 -6.02 -20.02
CA LEU A 162 -5.22 -6.07 -19.88
C LEU A 162 -5.87 -7.40 -20.28
N LEU A 163 -5.18 -8.52 -20.10
CA LEU A 163 -5.77 -9.83 -20.36
C LEU A 163 -6.93 -10.13 -19.39
N GLY A 164 -7.90 -10.91 -19.88
CA GLY A 164 -8.89 -11.59 -19.05
C GLY A 164 -8.22 -12.59 -18.10
N ASP A 165 -8.94 -13.03 -17.05
CA ASP A 165 -8.37 -13.98 -16.08
C ASP A 165 -8.05 -15.33 -16.75
N ASP A 166 -8.89 -15.80 -17.66
CA ASP A 166 -8.69 -17.06 -18.39
C ASP A 166 -7.47 -17.00 -19.33
N ASP A 167 -7.35 -15.93 -20.12
CA ASP A 167 -6.19 -15.71 -21.00
C ASP A 167 -4.89 -15.56 -20.20
N ALA A 168 -4.93 -14.81 -19.10
CA ALA A 168 -3.79 -14.65 -18.21
C ALA A 168 -3.38 -15.99 -17.59
N LEU A 169 -4.35 -16.82 -17.20
CA LEU A 169 -4.09 -18.14 -16.64
C LEU A 169 -3.49 -19.07 -17.70
N ALA A 170 -4.01 -19.06 -18.93
CA ALA A 170 -3.46 -19.83 -20.03
C ALA A 170 -1.99 -19.45 -20.32
N VAL A 171 -1.70 -18.14 -20.41
CA VAL A 171 -0.35 -17.64 -20.69
C VAL A 171 0.63 -17.91 -19.54
N ILE A 172 0.23 -17.71 -18.28
CA ILE A 172 1.15 -17.91 -17.16
C ILE A 172 1.46 -19.38 -16.90
N ARG A 173 0.57 -20.32 -17.26
CA ARG A 173 0.83 -21.76 -17.16
C ARG A 173 2.06 -22.18 -17.97
N GLU A 174 2.25 -21.63 -19.16
CA GLU A 174 3.42 -21.94 -20.00
C GLU A 174 4.73 -21.51 -19.34
N TRP A 175 4.75 -20.31 -18.76
CA TRP A 175 5.90 -19.81 -17.99
C TRP A 175 6.10 -20.58 -16.67
N ASN A 176 5.01 -20.95 -15.99
CA ASN A 176 5.01 -21.68 -14.74
C ASN A 176 5.68 -23.06 -14.84
N ALA A 177 5.68 -23.69 -16.02
CA ALA A 177 6.37 -24.96 -16.25
C ALA A 177 7.88 -24.89 -15.98
N ARG A 178 8.48 -23.70 -16.02
CA ARG A 178 9.90 -23.47 -15.68
C ARG A 178 10.12 -23.08 -14.22
N CYS A 179 9.07 -22.80 -13.46
CA CYS A 179 9.16 -22.41 -12.06
C CYS A 179 9.46 -23.62 -11.16
N GLU A 180 10.13 -23.38 -10.03
CA GLU A 180 10.58 -24.44 -9.13
C GLU A 180 10.18 -24.18 -7.68
N PRO A 181 9.27 -24.96 -7.09
CA PRO A 181 8.35 -25.87 -7.78
C PRO A 181 7.33 -25.08 -8.64
N PRO A 182 6.72 -25.72 -9.65
CA PRO A 182 5.61 -25.11 -10.37
C PRO A 182 4.45 -24.79 -9.41
N TRP A 183 3.84 -23.62 -9.59
CA TRP A 183 2.66 -23.21 -8.85
C TRP A 183 1.45 -24.05 -9.26
N THR A 184 0.56 -24.35 -8.32
CA THR A 184 -0.72 -24.98 -8.65
C THR A 184 -1.63 -24.00 -9.40
N GLU A 185 -2.56 -24.53 -10.19
CA GLU A 185 -3.50 -23.69 -10.95
C GLU A 185 -4.34 -22.78 -10.03
N ARG A 186 -4.73 -23.28 -8.86
CA ARG A 186 -5.46 -22.50 -7.85
C ARG A 186 -4.62 -21.33 -7.32
N GLU A 187 -3.33 -21.55 -7.04
CA GLU A 187 -2.45 -20.48 -6.56
C GLU A 187 -2.23 -19.40 -7.64
N LEU A 188 -2.13 -19.81 -8.91
CA LEU A 188 -2.02 -18.88 -10.04
C LEU A 188 -3.31 -18.06 -10.20
N ALA A 189 -4.48 -18.69 -10.15
CA ALA A 189 -5.76 -18.01 -10.19
C ALA A 189 -5.92 -17.00 -9.04
N ASP A 190 -5.59 -17.39 -7.81
CA ASP A 190 -5.62 -16.49 -6.64
C ASP A 190 -4.66 -15.30 -6.82
N LYS A 191 -3.46 -15.53 -7.36
CA LYS A 191 -2.49 -14.46 -7.64
C LYS A 191 -2.98 -13.52 -8.75
N ILE A 192 -3.61 -14.04 -9.80
CA ILE A 192 -4.23 -13.26 -10.89
C ILE A 192 -5.31 -12.33 -10.32
N GLN A 193 -6.23 -12.87 -9.52
CA GLN A 193 -7.29 -12.08 -8.89
C GLN A 193 -6.72 -11.01 -7.94
N ARG A 194 -5.73 -11.37 -7.11
CA ARG A 194 -5.04 -10.42 -6.23
C ARG A 194 -4.29 -9.35 -7.02
N ALA A 195 -3.65 -9.71 -8.13
CA ALA A 195 -2.95 -8.78 -9.00
C ALA A 195 -3.92 -7.77 -9.64
N ARG A 196 -5.10 -8.22 -10.06
CA ARG A 196 -6.15 -7.34 -10.58
C ARG A 196 -6.62 -6.33 -9.52
N ARG A 197 -6.85 -6.82 -8.29
CA ARG A 197 -7.39 -6.00 -7.17
C ARG A 197 -6.36 -5.06 -6.54
N TYR A 198 -5.13 -5.51 -6.35
CA TYR A 198 -4.12 -4.83 -5.53
C TYR A 198 -2.85 -4.45 -6.28
N GLY A 199 -2.67 -4.91 -7.52
CA GLY A 199 -1.51 -4.60 -8.34
C GLY A 199 -1.38 -3.10 -8.60
N ARG A 200 -0.13 -2.62 -8.68
CA ARG A 200 0.19 -1.20 -8.94
C ARG A 200 0.59 -0.92 -10.39
N GLU A 201 0.70 -1.96 -11.21
CA GLU A 201 0.99 -1.84 -12.64
C GLU A 201 -0.03 -0.90 -13.32
N PRO A 202 0.40 0.06 -14.16
CA PRO A 202 -0.50 0.87 -14.96
C PRO A 202 -1.39 0.02 -15.88
N LEU A 203 -2.68 0.35 -15.93
CA LEU A 203 -3.63 -0.38 -16.77
C LEU A 203 -3.36 -0.07 -18.25
N GLY A 204 -3.13 -1.10 -19.06
CA GLY A 204 -2.80 -0.98 -20.48
C GLY A 204 -1.39 -0.48 -20.76
N GLY A 205 -0.52 -0.37 -19.73
CA GLY A 205 0.83 0.19 -19.88
C GLY A 205 1.73 -0.57 -20.87
N LEU A 206 1.40 -1.82 -21.20
CA LEU A 206 2.16 -2.65 -22.13
C LEU A 206 1.45 -2.83 -23.48
N LEU A 207 0.29 -2.20 -23.72
CA LEU A 207 -0.40 -2.32 -25.01
C LEU A 207 0.33 -1.59 -26.13
N GLU A 208 0.94 -0.44 -25.84
CA GLU A 208 1.61 0.43 -26.82
C GLU A 208 3.15 0.37 -26.74
N ALA A 209 3.70 -0.34 -25.76
CA ALA A 209 5.15 -0.51 -25.63
C ALA A 209 5.64 -1.34 -26.82
N ARG A 210 6.32 -0.67 -27.77
CA ARG A 210 7.08 -1.34 -28.82
C ARG A 210 8.08 -2.27 -28.13
N ASP A 211 8.10 -3.51 -28.61
CA ASP A 211 8.91 -4.60 -28.10
C ASP A 211 10.35 -4.14 -27.87
N ALA A 212 10.89 -4.43 -26.68
CA ALA A 212 12.31 -4.27 -26.36
C ALA A 212 13.07 -5.54 -26.76
#